data_AF-A0A9X8YP71-F1
#
_entry.id   AF-A0A9X8YP71-F1
#
_cell.length_a   1.000
_cell.length_b   1.000
_cell.length_c   1.000
_cell.angle_alpha   90.00
_cell.angle_beta   90.00
_cell.angle_gamma   90.00
#
_symmetry.space_group_name_H-M   'P 1'
#
loop_
_entity.id
_entity.type
_entity.pdbx_description
1 polymer ?
#
loop_
_entity_poly.entity_id
_entity_poly.type
_entity_poly.pdbx_seq_one_letter_code
_entity_poly.pdbx_strand_id
1 'polypeptide(L)'
;MLYFGAIVLLPQLLQEVYGYTATWAGLASAPVGLIPVLLSPIIGKFGNRLDMRRLVTFSFIMYAVCFYWRAYTFEPGMDFGASAWPQFVQGFAIACFFMPLTTITLSG
;
A
#
# COMPACT_ATOMS: atom_id res chain seq x y z
N MET A 1 -14.84 2.22 1.55
CA MET A 1 -15.28 1.99 0.16
C MET A 1 -14.13 2.11 -0.84
N LEU A 2 -13.35 3.21 -0.85
CA LEU A 2 -12.25 3.42 -1.81
C LEU A 2 -11.10 2.38 -1.71
N TYR A 3 -10.77 1.92 -0.49
CA TYR A 3 -9.75 0.88 -0.25
C TYR A 3 -10.12 -0.49 -0.83
N PHE A 4 -11.37 -0.94 -0.64
CA PHE A 4 -11.87 -2.19 -1.21
C PHE A 4 -11.90 -2.15 -2.73
N GLY A 5 -12.32 -1.03 -3.32
CA GLY A 5 -12.26 -0.83 -4.77
C GLY A 5 -10.83 -0.93 -5.30
N ALA A 6 -9.86 -0.26 -4.67
CA ALA A 6 -8.47 -0.26 -5.13
C ALA A 6 -7.79 -1.65 -5.07
N ILE A 7 -8.13 -2.47 -4.06
CA ILE A 7 -7.57 -3.82 -3.90
C ILE A 7 -8.14 -4.81 -4.93
N VAL A 8 -9.40 -4.64 -5.35
CA VAL A 8 -10.03 -5.52 -6.33
C VAL A 8 -9.75 -5.07 -7.76
N LEU A 9 -9.70 -3.76 -8.02
CA LEU A 9 -9.50 -3.22 -9.37
C LEU A 9 -8.14 -3.58 -9.98
N LEU A 10 -7.09 -3.71 -9.17
CA LEU A 10 -5.74 -3.99 -9.67
C LEU A 10 -5.53 -5.44 -10.13
N PRO A 11 -5.87 -6.48 -9.34
CA PRO A 11 -5.85 -7.85 -9.84
C PRO A 11 -6.87 -8.09 -10.95
N GLN A 12 -7.99 -7.36 -10.97
CA GLN A 12 -8.94 -7.42 -12.07
C GLN A 12 -8.36 -6.84 -13.37
N LEU A 13 -7.68 -5.69 -13.31
CA LEU A 13 -6.95 -5.12 -14.45
C LEU A 13 -5.91 -6.10 -15.00
N LEU A 14 -5.13 -6.73 -14.13
CA LEU A 14 -4.11 -7.72 -14.53
C LEU A 14 -4.75 -8.93 -15.24
N GLN A 15 -5.91 -9.39 -14.78
CA GLN A 15 -6.63 -10.52 -15.38
C GLN A 15 -7.33 -10.16 -16.69
N GLU A 16 -8.10 -9.07 -16.73
CA GLU A 16 -8.93 -8.69 -17.89
C GLU A 16 -8.13 -8.03 -19.01
N VAL A 17 -7.13 -7.20 -18.68
CA VAL A 17 -6.39 -6.39 -19.67
C VAL A 17 -5.04 -7.01 -20.01
N TYR A 18 -4.32 -7.54 -19.03
CA TYR A 18 -2.96 -8.08 -19.23
C TYR A 18 -2.92 -9.61 -19.38
N GLY A 19 -4.05 -10.30 -19.26
CA GLY A 19 -4.14 -11.75 -19.44
C GLY A 19 -3.44 -12.58 -18.38
N TYR A 20 -3.13 -12.00 -17.21
CA TYR A 20 -2.51 -12.73 -16.10
C TYR A 20 -3.51 -13.75 -15.54
N THR A 21 -3.03 -14.93 -15.14
CA THR A 21 -3.88 -15.87 -14.40
C THR A 21 -4.23 -15.30 -13.03
N ALA A 22 -5.36 -15.74 -12.45
CA ALA A 22 -5.81 -15.30 -11.13
C ALA A 22 -4.74 -15.50 -10.04
N THR A 23 -3.92 -16.55 -10.17
CA THR A 23 -2.78 -16.82 -9.26
C THR A 23 -1.71 -15.74 -9.33
N TRP A 24 -1.30 -15.31 -10.53
CA TRP A 24 -0.30 -14.25 -10.70
C TRP A 24 -0.82 -12.88 -10.27
N ALA A 25 -2.07 -12.55 -10.59
CA ALA A 25 -2.70 -11.31 -10.13
C ALA A 25 -2.82 -11.25 -8.59
N GLY A 26 -3.12 -12.39 -7.96
CA GLY A 26 -3.08 -12.55 -6.51
C GLY A 26 -1.66 -12.37 -5.94
N LEU A 27 -0.66 -12.98 -6.58
CA LEU A 27 0.73 -12.89 -6.13
C LEU A 27 1.31 -11.47 -6.27
N ALA A 28 0.88 -10.71 -7.28
CA ALA A 28 1.30 -9.32 -7.49
C ALA A 28 0.69 -8.38 -6.45
N SER A 29 -0.51 -8.69 -5.96
CA SER A 29 -1.21 -7.90 -4.95
C SER A 29 -0.83 -8.28 -3.51
N ALA A 30 -0.39 -9.51 -3.27
CA ALA A 30 0.02 -10.03 -1.95
C ALA A 30 1.08 -9.20 -1.18
N PRO A 31 2.11 -8.60 -1.81
CA PRO A 31 3.20 -7.91 -1.10
C PRO A 31 2.71 -6.70 -0.29
N VAL A 32 1.57 -6.11 -0.66
CA VAL A 32 0.99 -4.94 0.01
C VAL A 32 0.68 -5.22 1.49
N GLY A 33 0.37 -6.47 1.84
CA GLY A 33 0.01 -6.87 3.20
C GLY A 33 1.19 -7.30 4.07
N LEU A 34 2.32 -7.67 3.46
CA LEU A 34 3.47 -8.20 4.18
C LEU A 34 4.12 -7.14 5.08
N ILE A 35 4.37 -5.96 4.51
CA ILE A 35 4.99 -4.83 5.20
C ILE A 35 4.15 -4.34 6.39
N PRO A 36 2.83 -4.09 6.25
CA PRO A 36 1.97 -3.73 7.37
C PRO A 36 2.02 -4.74 8.51
N VAL A 37 1.96 -6.04 8.22
CA VAL A 37 2.00 -7.08 9.26
C VAL A 37 3.30 -7.02 10.06
N LEU A 38 4.43 -6.80 9.39
CA LEU A 38 5.74 -6.72 10.04
C LEU A 38 5.96 -5.40 10.79
N LEU A 39 5.51 -4.27 10.24
CA LEU A 39 5.69 -2.95 10.84
C LEU A 39 4.68 -2.63 11.93
N SER A 40 3.47 -3.20 11.90
CA SER A 40 2.42 -2.97 12.92
C SER A 40 2.93 -3.12 14.36
N PRO A 41 3.63 -4.19 14.77
CA PRO A 41 4.15 -4.31 16.13
C PRO A 41 5.26 -3.30 16.45
N ILE A 42 6.10 -2.94 15.47
CA ILE A 42 7.20 -1.99 15.64
C ILE A 42 6.63 -0.59 15.87
N ILE A 43 5.77 -0.14 14.97
CA ILE A 43 5.13 1.18 15.06
C ILE A 43 4.26 1.23 16.32
N GLY A 44 3.53 0.17 16.67
CA GLY A 44 2.78 0.08 17.93
C GLY A 44 3.64 0.27 19.18
N LYS A 45 4.84 -0.34 19.21
CA LYS A 45 5.79 -0.23 20.34
C LYS A 45 6.44 1.14 20.44
N PHE A 46 6.80 1.76 19.32
CA PHE A 46 7.52 3.03 19.28
C PHE A 46 6.61 4.26 19.07
N GLY A 47 5.33 4.06 18.75
CA GLY A 47 4.43 5.14 18.37
C GLY A 47 4.11 6.12 19.50
N ASN A 48 4.19 5.70 20.77
CA ASN A 48 4.08 6.62 21.91
C ASN A 48 5.21 7.65 21.99
N ARG A 49 6.33 7.43 21.28
CA ARG A 49 7.47 8.36 21.20
C ARG A 49 7.52 9.13 19.88
N LEU A 50 6.65 8.80 18.92
CA LEU A 50 6.65 9.38 17.58
C LEU A 50 5.56 10.45 17.47
N ASP A 51 5.90 11.60 16.90
CA ASP A 51 4.93 12.65 16.61
C ASP A 51 3.93 12.16 15.54
N MET A 52 2.67 11.98 15.94
CA MET A 52 1.59 11.54 15.05
C MET A 52 1.49 12.37 13.76
N ARG A 53 1.68 13.71 13.85
CA ARG A 53 1.64 14.60 12.69
C ARG A 53 2.74 14.27 11.67
N ARG A 54 3.98 14.03 12.12
CA ARG A 54 5.11 13.69 11.25
C ARG A 54 4.91 12.32 10.59
N LEU A 55 4.37 11.37 11.34
CA LEU A 55 4.07 10.03 10.83
C LEU A 55 3.00 10.05 9.72
N VAL A 56 1.96 10.87 9.89
CA VAL A 56 0.92 11.08 8.87
C VAL A 56 1.51 11.71 7.61
N THR A 57 2.30 12.79 7.75
CA THR A 57 2.95 13.44 6.60
C THR A 57 3.86 12.48 5.84
N PHE A 58 4.65 11.67 6.56
CA PHE A 58 5.48 10.63 5.96
C PHE A 58 4.65 9.61 5.18
N SER A 59 3.51 9.18 5.72
CA SER A 59 2.60 8.24 5.05
C SER A 59 2.05 8.81 3.75
N PHE A 60 1.65 10.09 3.74
CA PHE A 60 1.17 10.76 2.52
C PHE A 60 2.26 10.92 1.46
N ILE A 61 3.50 11.21 1.85
CA ILE A 61 4.63 11.25 0.92
C ILE A 61 4.85 9.88 0.30
N MET A 62 4.84 8.82 1.10
CA MET A 62 4.98 7.45 0.60
C MET A 62 3.84 7.05 -0.35
N TYR A 63 2.60 7.45 -0.06
CA TYR A 63 1.48 7.27 -0.98
C TYR A 63 1.68 8.03 -2.29
N ALA A 64 2.14 9.28 -2.24
CA ALA A 64 2.40 10.08 -3.42
C ALA A 64 3.48 9.45 -4.31
N VAL A 65 4.58 8.98 -3.72
CA VAL A 65 5.64 8.25 -4.44
C VAL A 65 5.10 6.98 -5.07
N CYS A 66 4.29 6.19 -4.34
CA CYS A 66 3.71 4.96 -4.88
C CYS A 66 2.76 5.23 -6.05
N PHE A 67 1.92 6.25 -5.96
CA PHE A 67 1.01 6.60 -7.05
C PHE A 67 1.76 7.15 -8.26
N TYR A 68 2.80 7.95 -8.05
CA TYR A 68 3.67 8.41 -9.13
C TYR A 68 4.39 7.25 -9.82
N TRP A 69 4.95 6.32 -9.04
CA TRP A 69 5.58 5.11 -9.58
C TRP A 69 4.57 4.30 -10.38
N ARG A 70 3.36 4.09 -9.85
CA ARG A 70 2.32 3.32 -10.55
C ARG A 70 1.84 4.00 -11.83
N ALA A 71 1.88 5.33 -11.91
CA ALA A 71 1.56 6.08 -13.13
C ALA A 71 2.67 5.95 -14.18
N TYR A 72 3.93 5.88 -13.76
CA TYR A 72 5.08 5.71 -14.66
C TYR A 72 5.13 4.30 -15.25
N THR A 73 4.90 3.26 -14.43
CA THR A 73 4.97 1.86 -14.86
C THR A 73 3.70 1.37 -15.58
N PHE A 74 2.75 2.27 -15.87
CA PHE A 74 1.48 1.92 -16.50
C PHE A 74 1.64 1.80 -18.02
N GLU A 75 2.35 0.77 -18.46
CA GLU A 75 2.69 0.51 -19.86
C GLU A 75 2.01 -0.77 -20.38
N PRO A 76 1.68 -0.89 -21.69
CA PRO A 76 1.00 -2.06 -22.26
C PRO A 76 1.73 -3.41 -22.07
N GLY A 77 3.02 -3.39 -21.70
CA GLY A 77 3.83 -4.56 -21.39
C GLY A 77 4.17 -4.71 -19.91
N MET A 78 3.32 -4.22 -19.00
CA MET A 78 3.55 -4.24 -17.56
C MET A 78 3.91 -5.64 -17.05
N ASP A 79 5.14 -5.78 -16.55
CA ASP A 79 5.67 -7.02 -15.98
C ASP A 79 5.22 -7.22 -14.51
N PHE A 80 5.35 -8.44 -14.00
CA PHE A 80 4.94 -8.79 -12.64
C PHE A 80 5.61 -7.89 -11.59
N GLY A 81 6.92 -7.64 -11.73
CA GLY A 81 7.67 -6.78 -10.81
C GLY A 81 7.23 -5.32 -10.85
N ALA A 82 6.77 -4.86 -12.01
CA ALA A 82 6.30 -3.51 -12.26
C ALA A 82 5.01 -3.17 -11.47
N SER A 83 4.18 -4.18 -11.18
CA SER A 83 3.00 -4.05 -10.30
C SER A 83 3.31 -4.38 -8.84
N ALA A 84 4.08 -5.44 -8.59
CA ALA A 84 4.38 -5.93 -7.24
C ALA A 84 5.22 -4.94 -6.41
N TRP A 85 6.17 -4.24 -7.03
CA TRP A 85 7.10 -3.36 -6.31
C TRP A 85 6.41 -2.09 -5.76
N PRO A 86 5.59 -1.35 -6.54
CA PRO A 86 4.76 -0.29 -5.98
C PRO A 86 3.82 -0.79 -4.88
N GLN A 87 3.26 -2.00 -5.01
CA GLN A 87 2.40 -2.61 -3.98
C GLN A 87 3.17 -2.81 -2.67
N PHE A 88 4.40 -3.33 -2.75
CA PHE A 88 5.27 -3.54 -1.59
C PHE A 88 5.60 -2.22 -0.88
N VAL A 89 5.98 -1.18 -1.62
CA VAL A 89 6.27 0.15 -1.06
C VAL A 89 5.01 0.78 -0.46
N GLN A 90 3.84 0.59 -1.07
CA GLN A 90 2.56 1.08 -0.55
C GLN A 90 2.22 0.48 0.82
N GLY A 91 2.68 -0.74 1.10
CA GLY A 91 2.55 -1.35 2.43
C GLY A 91 3.16 -0.50 3.55
N PHE A 92 4.25 0.24 3.29
CA PHE A 92 4.85 1.13 4.29
C PHE A 92 3.95 2.33 4.60
N ALA A 93 3.34 2.89 3.55
CA ALA A 93 2.40 3.98 3.69
C ALA A 93 1.17 3.55 4.50
N ILE A 94 0.64 2.35 4.23
CA ILE A 94 -0.50 1.76 4.94
C ILE A 94 -0.18 1.57 6.43
N ALA A 95 0.98 0.99 6.75
CA ALA A 95 1.40 0.71 8.13
C ALA A 95 1.48 1.98 8.98
N CYS A 96 2.08 3.03 8.42
CA CYS A 96 2.24 4.32 9.10
C CYS A 96 0.95 5.16 9.11
N PHE A 97 -0.02 4.88 8.24
CA PHE A 97 -1.28 5.62 8.16
C PHE A 97 -2.30 5.18 9.22
N PHE A 98 -2.45 3.86 9.45
CA PHE A 98 -3.49 3.35 10.35
C PHE A 98 -3.30 3.73 11.82
N MET A 99 -2.07 3.67 12.35
CA MET A 99 -1.80 3.97 13.76
C MET A 99 -2.21 5.41 14.18
N PRO A 100 -1.72 6.48 13.55
CA PRO A 100 -2.05 7.85 13.96
C PRO A 100 -3.53 8.16 13.72
N LEU A 101 -4.17 7.53 12.74
CA LEU A 101 -5.60 7.68 12.49
C LEU A 101 -6.41 7.17 13.69
N THR A 102 -6.08 5.96 14.19
CA THR A 102 -6.73 5.43 15.39
C THR A 102 -6.46 6.29 16.63
N THR A 103 -5.22 6.75 16.83
CA THR A 103 -4.87 7.58 18.00
C THR A 103 -5.58 8.94 17.96
N ILE A 104 -5.64 9.60 16.80
CA ILE A 104 -6.32 10.88 16.65
C ILE A 104 -7.84 10.72 16.88
N THR A 105 -8.45 9.67 16.33
CA THR A 105 -9.89 9.40 16.52
C THR A 105 -10.24 9.09 17.97
N LEU A 106 -9.37 8.40 18.72
CA LEU A 106 -9.57 8.11 20.15
C LEU A 106 -9.16 9.25 21.09
N SER A 107 -8.45 10.26 20.59
CA SER A 107 -8.06 11.45 21.35
C SER A 107 -9.12 12.57 21.37
N GLY A 108 -10.29 12.32 20.76
CA GLY A 108 -11.47 13.18 20.79
C GLY A 108 -12.38 12.92 21.97
#